data_AF-A0AAN3SH89-F1
#
_entry.id   AF-A0AAN3SH89-F1
#
_cell.length_a   1.000
_cell.length_b   1.000
_cell.length_c   1.000
_cell.angle_alpha   90.00
_cell.angle_beta   90.00
_cell.angle_gamma   90.00
#
_symmetry.space_group_name_H-M   'P 1'
#
loop_
_entity.id
_entity.type
_entity.pdbx_description
1 polymer ?
#
loop_
_entity_poly.entity_id
_entity_poly.type
_entity_poly.pdbx_seq_one_letter_code
_entity_poly.pdbx_strand_id
1 'polypeptide(L)'
;MKQNIHKLNGLEFTHERDFINGQWVYSWYFRPLEQSEWCPFSLPTGKTRKSDIENFLKNCEEATKFYLEWLRNASDVEGAERYLLSAKQAWERISSPDWGGRGSNPNKDARRVQQARETFESAKVKLEKAKILRERLNSN
;
A
#
# COMPACT_ATOMS: atom_id res chain seq x y z
N MET A 1 -4.57 -0.37 15.83
CA MET A 1 -5.16 0.83 16.49
C MET A 1 -4.11 1.90 16.56
N LYS A 2 -4.40 3.05 15.95
CA LYS A 2 -3.54 4.23 15.96
C LYS A 2 -3.27 4.70 17.39
N GLN A 3 -2.01 4.97 17.66
CA GLN A 3 -1.55 5.52 18.94
C GLN A 3 -1.74 7.05 18.94
N ASN A 4 -1.14 7.73 19.92
CA ASN A 4 -1.20 9.18 20.06
C ASN A 4 -0.84 9.91 18.76
N ILE A 5 -1.63 10.93 18.43
CA ILE A 5 -1.40 11.82 17.28
C ILE A 5 -0.43 12.92 17.70
N HIS A 6 0.62 13.11 16.92
CA HIS A 6 1.61 14.16 17.07
C HIS A 6 1.43 15.21 15.98
N LYS A 7 1.74 16.48 16.29
CA LYS A 7 1.65 17.61 15.35
C LYS A 7 3.03 18.17 15.05
N LEU A 8 3.29 18.49 13.79
CA LEU A 8 4.54 19.10 13.32
C LEU A 8 4.29 19.89 12.03
N ASN A 9 4.61 21.18 12.00
CA ASN A 9 4.59 22.03 10.79
C ASN A 9 3.29 21.97 9.95
N GLY A 10 2.11 21.96 10.60
CA GLY A 10 0.84 21.88 9.89
C GLY A 10 0.45 20.46 9.41
N LEU A 11 1.21 19.45 9.85
CA LEU A 11 0.96 18.04 9.60
C LEU A 11 0.70 17.31 10.92
N GLU A 12 -0.01 16.20 10.83
CA GLU A 12 -0.22 15.24 11.91
C GLU A 12 0.43 13.90 11.56
N PHE A 13 1.01 13.23 12.54
CA PHE A 13 1.52 11.87 12.38
C PHE A 13 1.21 10.98 13.56
N THR A 14 1.09 9.68 13.30
CA THR A 14 0.82 8.64 14.28
C THR A 14 1.45 7.34 13.82
N HIS A 15 1.31 6.30 14.63
CA HIS A 15 1.70 4.94 14.26
C HIS A 15 0.70 3.93 14.78
N GLU A 16 0.71 2.77 14.14
CA GLU A 16 0.21 1.53 14.71
C GLU A 16 1.39 0.67 15.16
N ARG A 17 1.18 -0.15 16.18
CA ARG A 17 2.15 -1.17 16.58
C ARG A 17 1.50 -2.53 16.57
N ASP A 18 2.19 -3.49 16.01
CA ASP A 18 1.75 -4.88 15.92
C ASP A 18 2.88 -5.79 16.43
N PHE A 19 2.50 -6.87 17.12
CA PHE A 19 3.45 -7.87 17.57
C PHE A 19 3.45 -9.03 16.57
N ILE A 20 4.48 -9.11 15.74
CA ILE A 20 4.59 -10.07 14.64
C ILE A 20 5.88 -10.87 14.81
N ASN A 21 5.78 -12.20 14.86
CA ASN A 21 6.92 -13.12 14.95
C ASN A 21 7.92 -12.78 16.07
N GLY A 22 7.41 -12.41 17.25
CA GLY A 22 8.25 -12.08 18.40
C GLY A 22 8.83 -10.66 18.39
N GLN A 23 8.48 -9.82 17.42
CA GLN A 23 8.99 -8.45 17.29
C GLN A 23 7.87 -7.43 17.21
N TRP A 24 8.09 -6.27 17.84
CA TRP A 24 7.26 -5.10 17.62
C TRP A 24 7.56 -4.47 16.26
N VAL A 25 6.52 -4.34 15.44
CA VAL A 25 6.53 -3.68 14.13
C VAL A 25 5.75 -2.38 14.27
N TYR A 26 6.31 -1.29 13.76
CA TYR A 26 5.71 0.05 13.80
C TYR A 26 5.37 0.48 12.38
N SER A 27 4.09 0.73 12.14
CA SER A 27 3.58 1.25 10.87
C SER A 27 3.29 2.74 11.06
N TRP A 28 4.01 3.60 10.36
CA TRP A 28 3.89 5.06 10.51
C TRP A 28 2.92 5.64 9.50
N TYR A 29 2.19 6.68 9.93
CA TYR A 29 1.21 7.38 9.10
C TYR A 29 1.28 8.88 9.35
N PHE A 30 0.96 9.67 8.33
CA PHE A 30 0.82 11.11 8.46
C PHE A 30 -0.29 11.67 7.57
N ARG A 31 -0.67 12.93 7.80
CA ARG A 31 -1.60 13.69 6.96
C ARG A 31 -1.43 15.19 7.21
N PRO A 32 -1.78 16.06 6.26
CA PRO A 32 -1.98 17.47 6.54
C PRO A 32 -3.10 17.68 7.57
N LEU A 33 -3.05 18.78 8.31
CA LEU A 33 -4.18 19.17 9.16
C LEU A 33 -5.47 19.24 8.33
N GLU A 34 -6.59 18.93 8.99
CA GLU A 34 -7.95 18.96 8.42
C GLU A 34 -8.23 17.89 7.35
N GLN A 35 -7.23 17.15 6.89
CA GLN A 35 -7.44 15.99 6.04
C GLN A 35 -7.90 14.80 6.87
N SER A 36 -8.83 14.01 6.33
CA SER A 36 -9.38 12.82 7.01
C SER A 36 -8.49 11.60 6.85
N GLU A 37 -7.86 11.45 5.69
CA GLU A 37 -7.16 10.24 5.29
C GLU A 37 -5.72 10.22 5.77
N TRP A 38 -5.25 9.03 6.17
CA TRP A 38 -3.92 8.84 6.73
C TRP A 38 -3.01 8.17 5.69
N CYS A 39 -1.98 8.90 5.26
CA CYS A 39 -0.98 8.42 4.33
C CYS A 39 0.06 7.55 5.06
N PRO A 40 0.33 6.31 4.62
CA PRO A 40 1.39 5.50 5.18
C PRO A 40 2.76 6.06 4.81
N PHE A 41 3.70 5.99 5.74
CA PHE A 41 5.10 6.36 5.53
C PHE A 41 6.03 5.22 5.92
N SER A 42 6.98 4.94 5.04
CA SER A 42 8.05 3.98 5.30
C SER A 42 9.28 4.32 4.48
N LEU A 43 10.46 4.12 5.06
CA LEU A 43 11.71 4.16 4.31
C LEU A 43 11.77 3.02 3.28
N PRO A 44 12.44 3.23 2.12
CA PRO A 44 12.61 2.18 1.12
C PRO A 44 13.37 0.95 1.65
N THR A 45 14.22 1.15 2.65
CA THR A 45 15.00 0.10 3.28
C THR A 45 15.03 0.28 4.80
N GLY A 46 15.09 -0.85 5.52
CA GLY A 46 15.20 -0.85 6.98
C GLY A 46 13.89 -0.57 7.73
N LYS A 47 14.00 -0.51 9.06
CA LYS A 47 12.88 -0.21 9.96
C LYS A 47 12.72 1.30 10.10
N THR A 48 11.54 1.80 9.77
CA THR A 48 11.21 3.24 9.90
C THR A 48 11.06 3.59 11.38
N ARG A 49 11.79 4.60 11.83
CA ARG A 49 11.78 5.12 13.19
C ARG A 49 11.00 6.43 13.25
N LYS A 50 10.64 6.82 14.48
CA LYS A 50 9.99 8.11 14.75
C LYS A 50 10.81 9.31 14.22
N SER A 51 12.13 9.27 14.39
CA SER A 51 13.03 10.32 13.88
C SER A 51 12.97 10.47 12.37
N ASP A 52 12.71 9.39 11.64
CA ASP A 52 12.72 9.39 10.17
C ASP A 52 11.50 10.10 9.63
N ILE A 53 10.31 9.80 10.20
CA ILE A 53 9.09 10.51 9.86
C ILE A 53 9.15 11.96 10.31
N GLU A 54 9.68 12.26 11.51
CA GLU A 54 9.86 13.65 11.96
C GLU A 54 10.78 14.44 11.02
N ASN A 55 11.88 13.84 10.56
CA ASN A 55 12.78 14.47 9.61
C ASN A 55 12.13 14.70 8.25
N PHE A 56 11.37 13.74 7.75
CA PHE A 56 10.61 13.90 6.50
C PHE A 56 9.58 15.04 6.61
N LEU A 57 8.83 15.09 7.71
CA LEU A 57 7.78 16.09 7.93
C LEU A 57 8.32 17.50 8.24
N LYS A 58 9.62 17.67 8.50
CA LYS A 58 10.24 19.01 8.57
C LYS A 58 10.11 19.74 7.24
N ASN A 59 10.19 19.03 6.11
CA ASN A 59 9.93 19.59 4.80
C ASN A 59 8.42 19.50 4.48
N CYS A 60 7.65 20.47 4.95
CA CYS A 60 6.18 20.44 4.84
C CYS A 60 5.69 20.44 3.38
N GLU A 61 6.38 21.15 2.48
CA GLU A 61 6.03 21.19 1.07
C GLU A 61 6.18 19.81 0.41
N GLU A 62 7.33 19.16 0.63
CA GLU A 62 7.60 17.81 0.11
C GLU A 62 6.63 16.77 0.71
N ALA A 63 6.38 16.83 2.01
CA ALA A 63 5.44 15.94 2.69
C ALA A 63 4.01 16.11 2.16
N THR A 64 3.58 17.35 1.93
CA THR A 64 2.25 17.65 1.38
C THR A 64 2.13 17.17 -0.07
N LYS A 65 3.17 17.39 -0.88
CA LYS A 65 3.23 16.87 -2.25
C LYS A 65 3.14 15.35 -2.28
N PHE A 66 3.90 14.67 -1.41
CA PHE A 66 3.85 13.21 -1.26
C PHE A 66 2.44 12.74 -0.87
N TYR A 67 1.82 13.42 0.10
CA TYR A 67 0.46 13.12 0.53
C TYR A 67 -0.55 13.21 -0.62
N LEU A 68 -0.51 14.29 -1.39
CA LEU A 68 -1.43 14.49 -2.52
C LEU A 68 -1.22 13.47 -3.63
N GLU A 69 0.04 13.13 -3.93
CA GLU A 69 0.36 12.08 -4.89
C GLU A 69 -0.11 10.71 -4.42
N TRP A 70 0.12 10.38 -3.15
CA TRP A 70 -0.39 9.15 -2.55
C TRP A 70 -1.92 9.10 -2.62
N LEU A 71 -2.61 10.18 -2.24
CA LEU A 71 -4.07 10.22 -2.21
C LEU A 71 -4.64 9.99 -3.60
N ARG A 72 -4.10 10.69 -4.61
CA ARG A 72 -4.49 10.51 -6.02
C ARG A 72 -4.31 9.06 -6.47
N ASN A 73 -3.17 8.45 -6.16
CA ASN A 73 -2.88 7.07 -6.56
C ASN A 73 -3.72 6.04 -5.79
N ALA A 74 -4.03 6.32 -4.52
CA ALA A 74 -4.83 5.46 -3.67
C ALA A 74 -6.32 5.49 -4.06
N SER A 75 -6.82 6.61 -4.59
CA SER A 75 -8.20 6.76 -5.07
C SER A 75 -8.36 6.53 -6.58
N ASP A 76 -7.31 6.14 -7.30
CA ASP A 76 -7.35 5.86 -8.75
C ASP A 76 -8.02 4.51 -9.02
N VAL A 77 -9.35 4.54 -9.16
CA VAL A 77 -10.17 3.36 -9.43
C VAL A 77 -9.88 2.80 -10.82
N GLU A 78 -9.78 3.66 -11.83
CA GLU A 78 -9.54 3.26 -13.22
C GLU A 78 -8.16 2.59 -13.38
N GLY A 79 -7.14 3.11 -12.70
CA GLY A 79 -5.83 2.47 -12.59
C GLY A 79 -5.90 1.11 -11.89
N ALA A 80 -6.66 1.01 -10.80
CA ALA A 80 -6.84 -0.26 -10.09
C ALA A 80 -7.60 -1.32 -10.91
N GLU A 81 -8.59 -0.91 -11.71
CA GLU A 81 -9.31 -1.80 -12.64
C GLU A 81 -8.40 -2.36 -13.73
N ARG A 82 -7.59 -1.50 -14.36
CA ARG A 82 -6.58 -1.93 -15.34
C ARG A 82 -5.57 -2.90 -14.73
N TYR A 83 -5.13 -2.64 -13.50
CA TYR A 83 -4.23 -3.52 -12.78
C TYR A 83 -4.88 -4.88 -12.49
N LEU A 84 -6.14 -4.90 -12.04
CA LEU A 84 -6.89 -6.14 -11.81
C LEU A 84 -7.06 -6.95 -13.09
N LEU A 85 -7.40 -6.31 -14.21
CA LEU A 85 -7.52 -6.98 -15.51
C LEU A 85 -6.21 -7.65 -15.91
N SER A 86 -5.09 -6.94 -15.81
CA SER A 86 -3.76 -7.48 -16.11
C SER A 86 -3.39 -8.65 -15.20
N ALA A 87 -3.65 -8.52 -13.89
CA ALA A 87 -3.40 -9.59 -12.91
C ALA A 87 -4.27 -10.84 -13.18
N LYS A 88 -5.54 -10.64 -13.56
CA LYS A 88 -6.46 -11.72 -13.95
C LYS A 88 -5.95 -12.47 -15.18
N GLN A 89 -5.58 -11.76 -16.24
CA GLN A 89 -5.03 -12.36 -17.46
C GLN A 89 -3.74 -13.15 -17.19
N ALA A 90 -2.86 -12.60 -16.34
CA ALA A 90 -1.64 -13.28 -15.94
C ALA A 90 -1.93 -14.57 -15.15
N TRP A 91 -2.89 -14.52 -14.23
CA TRP A 91 -3.34 -15.68 -13.46
C TRP A 91 -3.94 -16.75 -14.37
N GLU A 92 -4.92 -16.40 -15.22
CA GLU A 92 -5.59 -17.34 -16.14
C GLU A 92 -4.60 -18.08 -17.03
N ARG A 93 -3.63 -17.35 -17.58
CA ARG A 93 -2.56 -17.94 -18.42
C ARG A 93 -1.69 -18.94 -17.66
N ILE A 94 -1.36 -18.66 -16.40
CA ILE A 94 -0.45 -19.49 -15.59
C ILE A 94 -1.21 -20.65 -14.91
N SER A 95 -2.50 -20.48 -14.66
CA SER A 95 -3.38 -21.53 -14.10
C SER A 95 -3.88 -22.52 -15.15
N SER A 96 -3.63 -22.27 -16.45
CA SER A 96 -4.05 -23.18 -17.52
C SER A 96 -3.37 -24.55 -17.37
N PRO A 97 -4.09 -25.66 -17.52
CA PRO A 97 -3.50 -27.00 -17.58
C PRO A 97 -2.39 -27.13 -18.64
N ASP A 98 -2.52 -26.38 -19.74
CA ASP A 98 -1.58 -26.38 -20.86
C ASP A 98 -0.40 -25.43 -20.69
N TRP A 99 -0.33 -24.68 -19.58
CA TRP A 99 0.79 -23.77 -19.33
C TRP A 99 2.13 -24.53 -19.26
N GLY A 100 2.09 -25.82 -18.92
CA GLY A 100 3.17 -26.78 -19.11
C GLY A 100 4.40 -26.62 -18.20
N GLY A 101 4.52 -25.49 -17.47
CA GLY A 101 5.74 -25.13 -16.77
C GLY A 101 6.90 -24.88 -17.73
N ARG A 102 7.73 -23.86 -17.50
CA ARG A 102 8.80 -23.50 -18.47
C ARG A 102 10.16 -24.10 -18.13
N GLY A 103 10.26 -25.07 -17.22
CA GLY A 103 11.57 -25.59 -16.85
C GLY A 103 11.60 -26.88 -16.07
N SER A 104 12.81 -27.41 -15.91
CA SER A 104 13.14 -28.63 -15.16
C SER A 104 13.01 -28.49 -13.63
N ASN A 105 12.49 -27.37 -13.12
CA ASN A 105 12.41 -27.07 -11.69
C ASN A 105 10.95 -26.82 -11.23
N PRO A 106 10.26 -27.86 -10.73
CA PRO A 106 8.88 -27.77 -10.26
C PRO A 106 8.66 -26.71 -9.17
N ASN A 107 9.65 -26.49 -8.29
CA ASN A 107 9.54 -25.49 -7.22
C ASN A 107 9.45 -24.06 -7.77
N LYS A 108 10.11 -23.79 -8.91
CA LYS A 108 10.07 -22.47 -9.55
C LYS A 108 8.70 -22.20 -10.15
N ASP A 109 8.09 -23.21 -10.76
CA ASP A 109 6.78 -23.09 -11.38
C ASP A 109 5.67 -22.99 -10.32
N ALA A 110 5.75 -23.78 -9.24
CA ALA A 110 4.85 -23.64 -8.09
C ALA A 110 4.89 -22.23 -7.48
N ARG A 111 6.09 -21.64 -7.30
CA ARG A 111 6.23 -20.26 -6.81
C ARG A 111 5.60 -19.23 -7.76
N ARG A 112 5.72 -19.42 -9.07
CA ARG A 112 5.11 -18.52 -10.06
C ARG A 112 3.59 -18.57 -10.03
N VAL A 113 3.01 -19.77 -9.91
CA VAL A 113 1.57 -19.95 -9.73
C VAL A 113 1.12 -19.23 -8.46
N GLN A 114 1.80 -19.48 -7.34
CA GLN A 114 1.49 -18.83 -6.07
C GLN A 114 1.57 -17.29 -6.18
N GLN A 115 2.64 -16.76 -6.77
CA GLN A 115 2.83 -15.32 -6.95
C GLN A 115 1.73 -14.71 -7.82
N ALA A 116 1.33 -15.38 -8.90
CA ALA A 116 0.26 -14.91 -9.78
C ALA A 116 -1.09 -14.86 -9.05
N ARG A 117 -1.38 -15.87 -8.22
CA ARG A 117 -2.57 -15.90 -7.36
C ARG A 117 -2.56 -14.76 -6.35
N GLU A 118 -1.46 -14.61 -5.61
CA GLU A 118 -1.32 -13.55 -4.60
C GLU A 118 -1.44 -12.15 -5.23
N THR A 119 -0.85 -11.96 -6.42
CA THR A 119 -0.98 -10.71 -7.18
C THR A 119 -2.43 -10.44 -7.57
N PHE A 120 -3.17 -11.45 -8.04
CA PHE A 120 -4.57 -11.30 -8.40
C PHE A 120 -5.46 -10.96 -7.19
N GLU A 121 -5.28 -11.65 -6.06
CA GLU A 121 -6.02 -11.33 -4.82
C GLU A 121 -5.66 -9.94 -4.29
N SER A 122 -4.38 -9.56 -4.31
CA SER A 122 -3.97 -8.21 -3.92
C SER A 122 -4.56 -7.13 -4.84
N ALA A 123 -4.71 -7.41 -6.14
CA ALA A 123 -5.31 -6.48 -7.08
C ALA A 123 -6.80 -6.24 -6.80
N LYS A 124 -7.55 -7.29 -6.40
CA LYS A 124 -8.95 -7.15 -5.97
C LYS A 124 -9.06 -6.24 -4.75
N VAL A 125 -8.24 -6.51 -3.73
CA VAL A 125 -8.21 -5.71 -2.49
C VAL A 125 -7.85 -4.26 -2.80
N LYS A 126 -6.90 -4.02 -3.73
CA LYS A 126 -6.53 -2.67 -4.16
C LYS A 126 -7.71 -1.93 -4.80
N LEU A 127 -8.43 -2.58 -5.72
CA LEU A 127 -9.61 -1.98 -6.36
C LEU A 127 -10.69 -1.62 -5.35
N GLU A 128 -10.98 -2.53 -4.42
CA GLU A 128 -11.99 -2.29 -3.38
C GLU A 128 -11.61 -1.09 -2.50
N LYS A 129 -10.35 -1.03 -2.06
CA LYS A 129 -9.83 0.11 -1.29
C LYS A 129 -9.92 1.42 -2.06
N ALA A 130 -9.60 1.42 -3.36
CA ALA A 130 -9.68 2.61 -4.19
C ALA A 130 -11.13 3.11 -4.34
N LYS A 131 -12.10 2.20 -4.54
CA LYS A 131 -13.53 2.53 -4.61
C LYS A 131 -14.03 3.15 -3.31
N ILE A 132 -13.78 2.49 -2.18
CA ILE A 132 -14.17 2.97 -0.85
C ILE A 132 -13.57 4.35 -0.57
N LEU A 133 -12.28 4.53 -0.87
CA LEU A 133 -11.61 5.81 -0.66
C LEU A 133 -12.21 6.91 -1.54
N ARG A 134 -12.41 6.65 -2.84
CA ARG A 134 -13.02 7.61 -3.75
C ARG A 134 -14.44 8.01 -3.32
N GLU A 135 -15.23 7.07 -2.85
CA GLU A 135 -16.57 7.34 -2.33
C GLU A 135 -16.54 8.26 -1.10
N ARG A 136 -15.62 8.03 -0.16
CA ARG A 136 -15.44 8.91 1.00
C ARG A 136 -14.98 10.31 0.59
N LEU A 137 -14.08 10.42 -0.38
CA LEU A 137 -13.61 11.72 -0.88
C LEU A 137 -14.70 12.50 -1.59
N ASN A 138 -15.67 11.82 -2.22
CA ASN A 138 -16.82 12.47 -2.86
C ASN A 138 -17.96 12.79 -1.88
N SER A 139 -17.95 12.19 -0.68
CA SER A 139 -18.99 12.35 0.34
C SER A 139 -18.63 13.35 1.43
N ASN A 140 -17.41 13.92 1.38
CA ASN A 140 -16.92 14.99 2.25
C ASN A 140 -16.84 16.30 1.46
#